data_AF-S4PCE9-F1
#
_entry.id   AF-S4PCE9-F1
#
_cell.length_a   1.000
_cell.length_b   1.000
_cell.length_c   1.000
_cell.angle_alpha   90.00
_cell.angle_beta   90.00
_cell.angle_gamma   90.00
#
_symmetry.space_group_name_H-M   'P 1'
#
loop_
_entity.id
_entity.type
_entity.pdbx_description
1 polymer ?
#
loop_
_entity_poly.entity_id
_entity_poly.type
_entity_poly.pdbx_seq_one_letter_code
_entity_poly.pdbx_strand_id
1 'polypeptide(L)'
;PVCVVDGVQYTIRTSSSGPAWTIIIESGSFRLDVDLVPALKFPENRWLEGRSYRRIPMESRRDFWMVVPKPNKSGQNTFDKQRSWRIALQDQEKQLLN
;
A
#
# COMPACT_ATOMS: atom_id res chain seq x y z
N PRO A 1 6.99 -22.60 -0.30
CA PRO A 1 8.39 -22.81 0.12
C PRO A 1 8.45 -23.10 1.62
N VAL A 2 9.51 -23.72 2.13
CA VAL A 2 9.69 -23.95 3.57
C VAL A 2 10.94 -23.20 4.03
N CYS A 3 10.84 -22.50 5.17
CA CYS A 3 11.94 -21.78 5.80
C CYS A 3 12.05 -22.23 7.26
N VAL A 4 13.26 -22.29 7.81
CA VAL A 4 13.50 -22.59 9.22
C VAL A 4 14.18 -21.40 9.87
N VAL A 5 13.59 -20.89 10.95
CA VAL A 5 14.12 -19.77 11.74
C VAL A 5 14.08 -20.20 13.21
N ASP A 6 15.22 -20.14 13.90
CA ASP A 6 15.36 -20.52 15.32
C ASP A 6 14.81 -21.93 15.65
N GLY A 7 14.99 -22.87 14.72
CA GLY A 7 14.51 -24.26 14.85
C GLY A 7 13.01 -24.44 14.59
N VAL A 8 12.27 -23.37 14.29
CA VAL A 8 10.85 -23.42 13.93
C VAL A 8 10.69 -23.43 12.42
N GLN A 9 9.92 -24.39 11.91
CA GLN A 9 9.62 -24.51 10.49
C GLN A 9 8.39 -23.66 10.12
N TYR A 10 8.53 -22.84 9.09
CA TYR A 10 7.48 -22.02 8.51
C TYR A 10 7.19 -22.43 7.07
N THR A 11 5.91 -22.49 6.71
CA THR A 11 5.47 -22.59 5.32
C THR A 11 5.21 -21.19 4.79
N ILE A 12 5.84 -20.86 3.66
CA ILE A 12 5.67 -19.60 2.96
C ILE A 12 4.86 -19.85 1.70
N ARG A 13 3.76 -19.10 1.56
CA ARG A 13 2.92 -19.03 0.36
C ARG A 13 2.82 -17.59 -0.08
N THR A 14 2.45 -17.38 -1.34
CA THR A 14 2.21 -16.04 -1.86
C THR A 14 0.84 -16.00 -2.54
N SER A 15 0.13 -14.89 -2.39
CA SER A 15 -1.09 -14.61 -3.13
C SER A 15 -1.04 -13.19 -3.69
N SER A 16 -1.81 -12.92 -4.73
CA SER A 16 -1.91 -11.58 -5.31
C SER A 16 -3.38 -11.19 -5.37
N SER A 17 -3.74 -10.08 -4.74
CA SER A 17 -5.10 -9.56 -4.74
C SER A 17 -5.10 -8.04 -4.73
N GLY A 18 -5.83 -7.44 -5.67
CA GLY A 18 -5.81 -5.99 -5.85
C GLY A 18 -4.37 -5.49 -6.09
N PRO A 19 -3.89 -4.49 -5.34
CA PRO A 19 -2.55 -3.96 -5.52
C PRO A 19 -1.47 -4.62 -4.68
N ALA A 20 -1.84 -5.56 -3.80
CA ALA A 20 -0.90 -6.20 -2.89
C ALA A 20 -0.41 -7.54 -3.46
N TRP A 21 0.89 -7.80 -3.28
CA TRP A 21 1.44 -9.14 -3.30
C TRP A 21 1.64 -9.59 -1.84
N THR A 22 0.81 -10.52 -1.40
CA THR A 22 0.76 -10.94 0.00
C THR A 22 1.68 -12.13 0.22
N ILE A 23 2.58 -12.04 1.20
CA ILE A 23 3.35 -13.17 1.72
C ILE A 23 2.58 -13.74 2.91
N ILE A 24 2.23 -15.02 2.84
CA ILE A 24 1.53 -15.76 3.88
C ILE A 24 2.55 -16.68 4.55
N ILE A 25 2.78 -16.47 5.85
CA ILE A 25 3.77 -17.18 6.67
C ILE A 25 3.02 -17.96 7.77
N GLU A 26 3.16 -19.28 7.81
CA GLU A 26 2.37 -20.15 8.70
C GLU A 26 3.25 -21.18 9.42
N SER A 27 2.93 -21.46 10.69
CA SER A 27 3.50 -22.56 11.48
C SER A 27 2.55 -22.99 12.60
N GLY A 28 2.04 -24.23 12.58
CA GLY A 28 1.05 -24.69 13.57
C GLY A 28 -0.21 -23.81 13.59
N SER A 29 -0.48 -23.16 14.73
CA SER A 29 -1.57 -22.18 14.88
C SER A 29 -1.17 -20.73 14.53
N PHE A 30 0.11 -20.45 14.30
CA PHE A 30 0.58 -19.14 13.91
C PHE A 30 0.34 -18.87 12.42
N ARG A 31 -0.15 -17.67 12.12
CA ARG A 31 -0.29 -17.15 10.77
C ARG A 31 -0.02 -15.64 10.74
N LEU A 32 0.78 -15.22 9.77
CA LEU A 32 1.05 -13.82 9.47
C LEU A 32 0.93 -13.58 7.96
N ASP A 33 0.08 -12.62 7.59
CA ASP A 33 -0.11 -12.18 6.21
C ASP A 33 0.54 -10.79 6.06
N VAL A 34 1.53 -10.67 5.18
CA VAL A 34 2.29 -9.43 4.92
C VAL A 34 1.98 -8.92 3.52
N ASP A 35 1.29 -7.79 3.43
CA ASP A 35 0.96 -7.16 2.14
C ASP A 35 2.11 -6.30 1.63
N LEU A 36 2.73 -6.72 0.52
CA LEU A 36 3.67 -5.90 -0.22
C LEU A 36 2.90 -5.08 -1.25
N VAL A 37 2.75 -3.78 -0.98
CA VAL A 37 2.07 -2.84 -1.89
C VAL A 37 3.12 -1.94 -2.54
N PRO A 38 3.31 -1.98 -3.88
CA PRO A 38 4.19 -1.05 -4.55
C PRO A 38 3.60 0.36 -4.45
N ALA A 39 4.47 1.34 -4.19
CA ALA A 39 4.10 2.73 -4.08
C ALA A 39 5.06 3.61 -4.90
N LEU A 40 4.51 4.62 -5.57
CA LEU A 40 5.31 5.70 -6.16
C LEU A 40 5.33 6.86 -5.18
N LYS A 41 6.53 7.33 -4.85
CA LYS A 41 6.77 8.44 -3.92
C LYS A 41 7.05 9.72 -4.70
N PHE A 42 6.38 10.79 -4.34
CA PHE A 42 6.53 12.10 -4.95
C PHE A 42 6.86 13.16 -3.90
N PRO A 43 7.70 14.17 -4.24
CA PRO A 43 7.94 15.28 -3.34
C PRO A 43 6.66 16.10 -3.15
N GLU A 44 6.53 16.73 -1.97
CA GLU A 44 5.31 17.46 -1.59
C GLU A 44 5.01 18.66 -2.49
N ASN A 45 6.03 19.29 -3.08
CA ASN A 45 5.84 20.39 -4.04
C ASN A 45 5.17 19.95 -5.37
N ARG A 46 4.97 18.64 -5.58
CA ARG A 46 4.16 18.08 -6.67
C ARG A 46 2.75 17.67 -6.22
N TRP A 47 2.32 18.08 -5.04
CA TRP A 47 0.97 17.84 -4.57
C TRP A 47 -0.06 18.36 -5.58
N LEU A 48 -1.17 17.64 -5.74
CA LEU A 48 -2.19 17.89 -6.75
C LEU A 48 -3.12 19.06 -6.35
N GLU A 49 -2.54 20.22 -6.04
CA GLU A 49 -3.28 21.44 -5.70
C GLU A 49 -4.21 21.82 -6.87
N GLY A 50 -5.48 22.12 -6.55
CA GLY A 50 -6.48 22.58 -7.53
C GLY A 50 -7.41 21.51 -8.11
N ARG A 51 -7.20 20.21 -7.82
CA ARG A 51 -8.08 19.10 -8.30
C ARG A 51 -9.05 18.58 -7.24
N SER A 52 -9.67 19.47 -6.46
CA SER A 52 -10.57 19.13 -5.34
C SER A 52 -9.91 18.41 -4.15
N TYR A 53 -8.59 18.24 -4.15
CA TYR A 53 -7.85 17.72 -3.02
C TYR A 53 -7.56 18.84 -2.00
N ARG A 54 -7.76 18.52 -0.72
CA ARG A 54 -7.41 19.42 0.38
C ARG A 54 -5.89 19.62 0.42
N ARG A 55 -5.44 20.77 0.91
CA ARG A 55 -4.02 20.96 1.28
C ARG A 55 -3.66 20.01 2.41
N ILE A 56 -2.43 19.53 2.42
CA ILE A 56 -1.91 18.72 3.52
C ILE A 56 -1.77 19.66 4.73
N PRO A 57 -2.40 19.35 5.89
CA PRO A 57 -2.23 20.14 7.11
C PRO A 57 -0.77 20.21 7.53
N MET A 58 -0.35 21.33 8.12
CA MET A 58 1.07 21.61 8.40
C MET A 58 1.70 20.56 9.33
N GLU A 59 0.93 20.14 10.33
CA GLU A 59 1.25 19.13 11.33
C GLU A 59 1.39 17.71 10.75
N SER A 60 0.80 17.47 9.58
CA SER A 60 0.83 16.19 8.87
C SER A 60 1.80 16.18 7.68
N ARG A 61 2.62 17.22 7.49
CA ARG A 61 3.57 17.27 6.37
C ARG A 61 4.70 16.27 6.55
N ARG A 62 5.10 15.64 5.45
CA ARG A 62 6.13 14.59 5.42
C ARG A 62 7.17 14.80 4.33
N ASP A 63 7.16 15.94 3.63
CA ASP A 63 7.99 16.26 2.46
C ASP A 63 7.72 15.40 1.23
N PHE A 64 6.82 14.43 1.33
CA PHE A 64 6.41 13.57 0.23
C PHE A 64 4.96 13.11 0.40
N TRP A 65 4.41 12.59 -0.69
CA TRP A 65 3.16 11.84 -0.72
C TRP A 65 3.34 10.62 -1.63
N MET A 66 2.44 9.66 -1.49
CA MET A 66 2.52 8.42 -2.27
C MET A 66 1.24 8.17 -3.05
N VAL A 67 1.38 7.36 -4.09
CA VAL A 67 0.25 6.70 -4.74
C VAL A 67 0.50 5.21 -4.83
N VAL A 68 -0.56 4.43 -4.71
CA VAL A 68 -0.55 2.97 -4.89
C VAL A 68 -1.44 2.60 -6.06
N PRO A 69 -1.17 1.48 -6.77
CA PRO A 69 -2.11 0.96 -7.74
C PRO A 69 -3.44 0.71 -7.06
N LYS A 70 -4.55 1.01 -7.72
CA LYS A 70 -5.87 0.58 -7.25
C LYS A 70 -6.81 0.48 -8.45
N PRO A 71 -7.20 -0.74 -8.86
CA PRO A 71 -8.13 -0.89 -9.97
C PRO A 71 -9.42 -0.11 -9.73
N ASN A 72 -9.82 0.70 -10.72
CA ASN A 72 -11.05 1.48 -10.65
C ASN A 72 -12.21 0.63 -11.18
N LYS A 73 -12.99 0.02 -10.29
CA LYS A 73 -14.13 -0.83 -10.67
C LYS A 73 -15.19 -0.09 -11.50
N SER A 74 -15.25 1.24 -11.36
CA SER A 74 -16.17 2.12 -12.08
C SER A 74 -15.59 2.68 -13.38
N GLY A 75 -14.39 2.26 -13.80
CA GLY A 75 -13.77 2.69 -15.05
C GLY A 75 -14.61 2.29 -16.27
N GLN A 76 -14.65 3.13 -17.30
CA GLN A 76 -15.50 2.90 -18.47
C GLN A 76 -14.90 1.85 -19.42
N ASN A 77 -13.58 1.75 -19.47
CA ASN A 77 -12.86 0.77 -20.30
C ASN A 77 -11.80 0.00 -19.48
N THR A 78 -11.13 -0.97 -20.12
CA THR A 78 -10.09 -1.81 -19.50
C THR A 78 -8.89 -0.99 -19.01
N PHE A 79 -8.48 0.05 -19.75
CA PHE A 79 -7.40 0.93 -19.34
C PHE A 79 -7.74 1.70 -18.07
N ASP A 80 -8.92 2.31 -18.00
CA ASP A 80 -9.40 3.04 -16.81
C ASP A 80 -9.46 2.11 -15.59
N LYS A 81 -9.96 0.89 -15.80
CA LYS A 81 -10.09 -0.12 -14.74
C LYS A 81 -8.74 -0.56 -14.19
N GLN A 82 -7.71 -0.68 -15.03
CA GLN A 82 -6.43 -1.30 -14.66
C GLN A 82 -5.28 -0.31 -14.39
N ARG A 83 -5.34 0.91 -14.93
CA ARG A 83 -4.25 1.90 -14.82
C ARG A 83 -4.57 3.06 -13.89
N SER A 84 -5.41 2.81 -12.90
CA SER A 84 -5.78 3.79 -11.89
C SER A 84 -4.85 3.72 -10.67
N TRP A 85 -4.53 4.91 -10.14
CA TRP A 85 -3.71 5.11 -8.95
C TRP A 85 -4.51 5.84 -7.88
N ARG A 86 -4.29 5.50 -6.61
CA ARG A 86 -4.93 6.15 -5.47
C ARG A 86 -3.87 6.80 -4.59
N ILE A 87 -4.15 8.01 -4.13
CA ILE A 87 -3.35 8.68 -3.10
C ILE A 87 -3.27 7.79 -1.86
N ALA A 88 -2.09 7.72 -1.28
CA ALA A 88 -1.75 6.96 -0.10
C ALA A 88 -0.97 7.87 0.87
N LEU A 89 -1.50 8.04 2.09
CA LEU A 89 -1.01 8.99 3.09
C LEU A 89 -0.70 8.33 4.43
N GLN A 90 -0.29 7.06 4.42
CA GLN A 90 -0.10 6.28 5.65
C GLN A 90 0.89 6.94 6.62
N ASP A 91 1.94 7.59 6.12
CA ASP A 91 2.94 8.26 6.96
C ASP A 91 2.42 9.55 7.63
N GLN A 92 1.51 10.24 6.95
CA GLN A 92 0.77 11.39 7.48
C GLN A 92 -0.28 10.93 8.50
N GLU A 93 -1.06 9.91 8.15
CA GLU A 93 -2.09 9.31 9.01
C GLU A 93 -1.49 8.78 10.32
N LYS A 94 -0.30 8.16 10.27
CA LYS A 94 0.42 7.69 11.47
C LYS A 94 0.68 8.81 12.47
N GLN A 95 0.89 10.07 12.06
CA GLN A 95 1.06 11.17 13.02
C GLN A 95 -0.24 11.55 13.72
N LEU A 96 -1.36 11.46 13.02
CA LEU A 96 -2.66 11.82 13.58
C LEU A 96 -3.17 10.78 14.59
N LEU A 97 -2.64 9.55 14.52
CA LEU A 97 -3.01 8.45 15.39
C LEU A 97 -2.09 8.28 16.62
N ASN A 98 -1.00 9.04 16.71
CA ASN A 98 -0.07 9.06 17.85
C ASN A 98 -0.15 10.39 18.59
#